data_AF-U7Q8P6-F1
#
_entry.id   AF-U7Q8P6-F1
#
_cell.length_a   1.000
_cell.length_b   1.000
_cell.length_c   1.000
_cell.angle_alpha   90.00
_cell.angle_beta   90.00
_cell.angle_gamma   90.00
#
_symmetry.space_group_name_H-M   'P 1'
#
loop_
_entity.id
_entity.type
_entity.pdbx_description
1 polymer ?
#
loop_
_entity_poly.entity_id
_entity_poly.type
_entity_poly.pdbx_seq_one_letter_code
_entity_poly.pdbx_strand_id
1 'polypeptide(L)'
;EQELALVKSFGCVRWYWNFALNACIQHYQETGKSLKLATYKGMLPQLKKEYPWLKEDCYSSVLQCVAINLDRAYKNFFKGQAKFPRFKSKHHKQSIQYPQSVTVKDEYLKVPKIGEVKAVFHREVTRKIKTVTISKSSTDKYFASILCEVEVTDVKQLG
;
A
#
# COMPACT_ATOMS: atom_id res chain seq x y z
N GLU A 1 3.63 -20.62 3.61
CA GLU A 1 2.28 -20.00 3.70
C GLU A 1 2.32 -18.47 3.60
N GLN A 2 3.08 -17.78 4.48
CA GLN A 2 3.16 -16.30 4.51
C GLN A 2 3.65 -15.67 3.21
N GLU A 3 4.64 -16.27 2.55
CA GLU A 3 5.14 -15.79 1.25
C GLU A 3 4.05 -15.81 0.17
N LEU A 4 3.28 -16.91 0.10
CA LEU A 4 2.17 -17.04 -0.84
C LEU A 4 1.09 -16.00 -0.55
N ALA A 5 0.75 -15.77 0.72
CA ALA A 5 -0.19 -14.73 1.12
C ALA A 5 0.30 -13.33 0.69
N LEU A 6 1.60 -13.04 0.85
CA LEU A 6 2.21 -11.80 0.37
C LEU A 6 2.14 -11.67 -1.15
N VAL A 7 2.46 -12.75 -1.89
CA VAL A 7 2.40 -12.77 -3.36
C VAL A 7 0.98 -12.47 -3.85
N LYS A 8 -0.03 -13.09 -3.24
CA LYS A 8 -1.44 -12.83 -3.55
C LYS A 8 -1.86 -11.40 -3.21
N SER A 9 -1.48 -10.90 -2.03
CA SER A 9 -1.71 -9.50 -1.63
C SER A 9 -1.05 -8.50 -2.57
N PHE A 10 0.18 -8.74 -3.01
CA PHE A 10 0.84 -7.91 -4.03
C PHE A 10 0.10 -7.96 -5.37
N GLY A 11 -0.44 -9.12 -5.74
CA GLY A 11 -1.31 -9.28 -6.91
C GLY A 11 -2.54 -8.38 -6.85
N CYS A 12 -3.26 -8.40 -5.72
CA CYS A 12 -4.43 -7.56 -5.46
C CYS A 12 -4.11 -6.07 -5.58
N VAL A 13 -3.04 -5.62 -4.92
CA VAL A 13 -2.64 -4.22 -4.95
C VAL A 13 -2.21 -3.78 -6.35
N ARG A 14 -1.44 -4.60 -7.08
CA ARG A 14 -1.05 -4.30 -8.46
C ARG A 14 -2.26 -4.21 -9.38
N TRP A 15 -3.16 -5.20 -9.31
CA TRP A 15 -4.34 -5.24 -10.15
C TRP A 15 -5.23 -4.02 -9.90
N TYR A 16 -5.54 -3.72 -8.64
CA TYR A 16 -6.42 -2.60 -8.31
C TYR A 16 -5.80 -1.24 -8.67
N TRP A 17 -4.48 -1.07 -8.49
CA TRP A 17 -3.77 0.12 -8.98
C TRP A 17 -3.94 0.28 -10.50
N ASN A 18 -3.69 -0.78 -11.26
CA ASN A 18 -3.79 -0.73 -12.72
C ASN A 18 -5.23 -0.47 -13.18
N PHE A 19 -6.21 -1.13 -12.56
CA PHE A 19 -7.63 -0.91 -12.82
C PHE A 19 -8.01 0.56 -12.58
N ALA A 20 -7.70 1.10 -11.40
CA ALA A 20 -8.05 2.48 -11.05
C ALA A 20 -7.31 3.51 -11.89
N LEU A 21 -6.03 3.27 -12.22
CA LEU A 21 -5.27 4.14 -13.12
C LEU A 21 -5.88 4.16 -14.52
N ASN A 22 -6.29 3.00 -15.06
CA ASN A 22 -6.97 2.93 -16.35
C ASN A 22 -8.28 3.73 -16.32
N ALA A 23 -9.10 3.56 -15.28
CA ALA A 23 -10.34 4.34 -15.12
C ALA A 23 -10.08 5.86 -15.09
N CYS A 24 -9.03 6.30 -14.39
CA CYS A 24 -8.63 7.71 -14.40
C CYS A 24 -8.21 8.21 -15.78
N ILE A 25 -7.47 7.39 -16.55
CA ILE A 25 -7.02 7.73 -17.91
C ILE A 25 -8.23 7.86 -18.84
N GLN A 26 -9.11 6.85 -18.87
CA GLN A 26 -10.31 6.86 -19.72
C GLN A 26 -11.20 8.07 -19.42
N HIS A 27 -11.50 8.31 -18.14
CA HIS A 27 -12.31 9.46 -17.75
C HIS A 27 -11.70 10.79 -18.17
N TYR A 28 -10.37 10.93 -18.08
CA TYR A 28 -9.68 12.14 -18.51
C TYR A 28 -9.71 12.31 -20.03
N GLN A 29 -9.57 11.23 -20.80
CA GLN A 29 -9.67 11.25 -22.26
C GLN A 29 -11.07 11.69 -22.73
N GLU A 30 -12.12 11.26 -22.04
CA GLU A 30 -13.51 11.59 -22.38
C GLU A 30 -13.93 13.00 -21.94
N THR A 31 -13.49 13.44 -20.76
CA THR A 31 -14.04 14.64 -20.11
C THR A 31 -13.05 15.79 -19.95
N GLY A 32 -11.76 15.54 -20.17
CA GLY A 32 -10.67 16.46 -19.84
C GLY A 32 -10.49 16.70 -18.33
N LYS A 33 -11.18 15.95 -17.46
CA LYS A 33 -11.19 16.16 -16.00
C LYS A 33 -10.64 14.95 -15.25
N SER A 34 -10.07 15.22 -14.07
CA SER A 34 -9.58 14.16 -13.18
C SER A 34 -10.71 13.40 -12.52
N LEU A 35 -10.63 12.07 -12.52
CA LEU A 35 -11.58 11.21 -11.81
C LEU A 35 -11.40 11.37 -10.29
N LYS A 36 -12.50 11.59 -9.57
CA LYS A 36 -12.47 11.81 -8.12
C LYS A 36 -12.12 10.52 -7.36
N LEU A 37 -11.34 10.65 -6.28
CA LEU A 37 -11.00 9.55 -5.36
C LEU A 37 -12.22 8.77 -4.87
N ALA A 38 -13.30 9.47 -4.54
CA ALA A 38 -14.55 8.86 -4.08
C ALA A 38 -15.12 7.86 -5.09
N THR A 39 -14.93 8.10 -6.39
CA THR A 39 -15.49 7.27 -7.46
C THR A 39 -14.84 5.88 -7.50
N TYR A 40 -13.51 5.79 -7.67
CA TYR A 40 -12.86 4.48 -7.74
C TYR A 40 -12.73 3.79 -6.37
N LYS A 41 -12.76 4.53 -5.25
CA LYS A 41 -13.02 3.91 -3.94
C LYS A 41 -14.40 3.28 -3.85
N GLY A 42 -15.42 3.97 -4.36
CA GLY A 42 -16.80 3.51 -4.42
C GLY A 42 -17.03 2.31 -5.34
N MET A 43 -16.15 2.09 -6.32
CA MET A 43 -16.15 0.88 -7.15
C MET A 43 -15.69 -0.36 -6.38
N LEU A 44 -14.84 -0.22 -5.37
CA LEU A 44 -14.18 -1.35 -4.70
C LEU A 44 -15.14 -2.40 -4.09
N PRO A 45 -16.29 -2.03 -3.46
CA PRO A 45 -17.27 -3.01 -3.01
C PRO A 45 -17.82 -3.89 -4.14
N GLN A 46 -18.12 -3.31 -5.30
CA GLN A 46 -18.60 -4.08 -6.46
C GLN A 46 -17.48 -4.94 -7.05
N LEU A 47 -16.27 -4.39 -7.18
CA LEU A 47 -15.11 -5.15 -7.65
C LEU A 47 -14.82 -6.37 -6.76
N LYS A 48 -15.05 -6.28 -5.45
CA LYS A 48 -14.89 -7.43 -4.54
C LYS A 48 -15.97 -8.50 -4.70
N LYS A 49 -17.13 -8.17 -5.29
CA LYS A 49 -18.15 -9.16 -5.65
C LYS A 49 -17.79 -9.86 -6.96
N GLU A 50 -17.33 -9.09 -7.94
CA GLU A 50 -16.92 -9.59 -9.26
C GLU A 50 -15.60 -10.38 -9.21
N TYR A 51 -14.68 -9.95 -8.35
CA TYR A 51 -13.36 -10.53 -8.15
C TYR A 51 -13.18 -10.90 -6.65
N PRO A 52 -13.76 -12.02 -6.18
CA PRO A 52 -13.77 -12.41 -4.76
C PRO A 52 -12.38 -12.48 -4.11
N TRP A 53 -11.36 -12.86 -4.89
CA TRP A 53 -9.97 -12.92 -4.47
C TRP A 53 -9.44 -11.57 -3.93
N LEU A 54 -9.98 -10.42 -4.36
CA LEU A 54 -9.64 -9.11 -3.77
C LEU A 54 -10.03 -8.99 -2.30
N LYS A 55 -11.11 -9.66 -1.88
CA LYS A 55 -11.59 -9.69 -0.48
C LYS A 55 -10.89 -10.79 0.32
N GLU A 56 -10.67 -11.93 -0.31
CA GLU A 56 -10.09 -13.11 0.33
C GLU A 56 -8.61 -12.91 0.62
N ASP A 57 -7.85 -12.50 -0.40
CA ASP A 57 -6.39 -12.51 -0.37
C ASP A 57 -5.76 -11.19 0.11
N CYS A 58 -6.52 -10.10 0.18
CA CYS A 58 -6.00 -8.77 0.54
C CYS A 58 -6.85 -8.07 1.60
N TYR A 59 -6.17 -7.41 2.53
CA TYR A 59 -6.83 -6.66 3.58
C TYR A 59 -7.49 -5.38 3.02
N SER A 60 -8.70 -5.07 3.49
CA SER A 60 -9.52 -4.00 2.92
C SER A 60 -8.85 -2.62 3.00
N SER A 61 -8.16 -2.33 4.10
CA SER A 61 -7.48 -1.04 4.30
C SER A 61 -6.29 -0.87 3.35
N VAL A 62 -5.64 -1.97 2.95
CA VAL A 62 -4.54 -1.96 1.97
C VAL A 62 -5.07 -1.54 0.61
N LEU A 63 -6.18 -2.14 0.14
CA LEU A 63 -6.82 -1.75 -1.12
C LEU A 63 -7.29 -0.28 -1.09
N GLN A 64 -7.87 0.17 0.02
CA GLN A 64 -8.23 1.59 0.18
C GLN A 64 -7.01 2.52 0.13
N CYS A 65 -5.87 2.09 0.69
CA CYS A 65 -4.62 2.82 0.63
C CYS A 65 -4.08 2.93 -0.81
N VAL A 66 -4.26 1.91 -1.65
CA VAL A 66 -3.90 1.97 -3.08
C VAL A 66 -4.62 3.11 -3.79
N ALA A 67 -5.93 3.26 -3.56
CA ALA A 67 -6.72 4.35 -4.12
C ALA A 67 -6.19 5.73 -3.68
N ILE A 68 -5.89 5.89 -2.38
CA ILE A 68 -5.33 7.14 -1.83
C ILE A 68 -3.96 7.45 -2.43
N ASN A 69 -3.11 6.44 -2.58
CA ASN A 69 -1.77 6.61 -3.15
C ASN A 69 -1.84 7.00 -4.64
N LEU A 70 -2.80 6.45 -5.39
CA LEU A 70 -3.05 6.84 -6.78
C LEU A 70 -3.52 8.29 -6.88
N ASP A 71 -4.49 8.71 -6.05
CA ASP A 71 -4.98 10.09 -5.99
C ASP A 71 -3.83 11.08 -5.76
N ARG A 72 -2.97 10.78 -4.78
CA ARG A 72 -1.79 11.59 -4.47
C ARG A 72 -0.83 11.66 -5.67
N ALA A 73 -0.56 10.53 -6.33
CA ALA A 73 0.31 10.50 -7.50
C ALA A 73 -0.26 11.34 -8.66
N TYR A 74 -1.55 11.23 -8.92
CA TYR A 74 -2.25 12.01 -9.96
C TYR A 74 -2.23 13.50 -9.65
N LYS A 75 -2.53 13.89 -8.41
CA LYS A 75 -2.47 15.29 -7.96
C LYS A 75 -1.06 15.87 -8.07
N ASN A 76 -0.05 15.12 -7.67
CA ASN A 76 1.34 15.57 -7.78
C ASN A 76 1.78 15.73 -9.24
N PHE A 77 1.31 14.88 -10.15
CA PHE A 77 1.53 15.04 -11.58
C PHE A 77 0.94 16.35 -12.11
N PHE A 78 -0.34 16.65 -11.81
CA PHE A 78 -0.97 17.91 -12.25
C PHE A 78 -0.35 19.16 -11.62
N LYS A 79 0.29 19.03 -10.44
CA LYS A 79 1.06 20.10 -9.81
C LYS A 79 2.48 20.26 -10.37
N GLY A 80 2.91 19.42 -11.31
CA GLY A 80 4.28 19.41 -11.84
C GLY A 80 5.34 18.88 -10.85
N GLN A 81 4.92 18.23 -9.77
CA GLN A 81 5.82 17.74 -8.69
C GLN A 81 6.27 16.30 -8.91
N ALA A 82 5.63 15.57 -9.83
CA ALA A 82 5.96 14.18 -10.13
C ALA A 82 5.67 13.86 -11.60
N LYS A 83 6.27 12.78 -12.11
CA LYS A 83 5.92 12.21 -13.41
C LYS A 83 4.55 11.53 -13.36
N PHE A 84 3.93 11.34 -14.53
CA PHE A 84 2.66 10.63 -14.65
C PHE A 84 2.76 9.21 -14.05
N PRO A 85 1.77 8.77 -13.24
CA PRO A 85 1.80 7.44 -12.64
C PRO A 85 1.77 6.35 -13.72
N ARG A 86 2.58 5.32 -13.52
CA ARG A 86 2.71 4.19 -14.46
C ARG A 86 1.94 2.98 -13.97
N PHE A 87 1.53 2.12 -14.91
CA PHE A 87 1.04 0.79 -14.59
C PHE A 87 2.13 -0.02 -13.86
N LYS A 88 1.72 -0.78 -12.84
CA LYS A 88 2.59 -1.64 -12.04
C LYS A 88 2.78 -2.99 -12.75
N SER A 89 4.02 -3.46 -12.78
CA SER A 89 4.42 -4.78 -13.28
C SER A 89 4.62 -5.79 -12.14
N LYS A 90 4.59 -7.09 -12.47
CA LYS A 90 4.93 -8.19 -11.55
C LYS A 90 6.43 -8.37 -11.36
N HIS A 91 7.23 -8.03 -12.38
CA HIS A 91 8.66 -8.33 -12.42
C HIS A 91 9.55 -7.26 -11.77
N HIS A 92 8.96 -6.20 -11.25
CA HIS A 92 9.66 -5.14 -10.55
C HIS A 92 9.34 -5.15 -9.06
N LYS A 93 9.92 -4.21 -8.31
CA LYS A 93 9.65 -4.02 -6.88
C LYS A 93 8.14 -4.04 -6.62
N GLN A 94 7.73 -4.92 -5.71
CA GLN A 94 6.35 -5.03 -5.25
C GLN A 94 6.24 -4.44 -3.84
N SER A 95 5.11 -3.81 -3.53
CA SER A 95 4.90 -3.25 -2.19
C SER A 95 3.41 -3.21 -1.85
N ILE A 96 3.11 -3.47 -0.58
CA ILE A 96 1.79 -3.28 0.03
C ILE A 96 1.95 -2.41 1.28
N GLN A 97 1.03 -1.48 1.48
CA GLN A 97 1.07 -0.53 2.58
C GLN A 97 -0.16 -0.75 3.46
N TYR A 98 0.09 -1.01 4.74
CA TYR A 98 -0.90 -1.16 5.80
C TYR A 98 -0.98 0.17 6.55
N PRO A 99 -2.06 0.95 6.40
CA PRO A 99 -2.23 2.21 7.10
C PRO A 99 -2.58 2.03 8.59
N GLN A 100 -2.88 0.81 9.04
CA GLN A 100 -3.24 0.48 10.42
C GLN A 100 -3.26 -1.05 10.61
N SER A 101 -3.54 -1.48 11.85
CA SER A 101 -3.82 -2.88 12.22
C SER A 101 -2.63 -3.84 12.10
N VAL A 102 -1.41 -3.31 12.00
CA VAL A 102 -0.18 -4.10 12.14
C VAL A 102 0.39 -3.83 13.52
N THR A 103 0.74 -4.90 14.24
CA THR A 103 1.36 -4.82 15.56
C THR A 103 2.72 -5.50 15.56
N VAL A 104 3.64 -4.97 16.34
CA VAL A 104 4.94 -5.61 16.63
C VAL A 104 4.83 -6.31 17.97
N LYS A 105 5.28 -7.57 18.04
CA LYS A 105 5.43 -8.32 19.28
C LYS A 105 6.75 -9.09 19.20
N ASP A 106 7.68 -8.77 20.09
CA ASP A 106 9.04 -9.34 20.10
C ASP A 106 9.71 -9.21 18.71
N GLU A 107 10.08 -10.33 18.10
CA GLU A 107 10.67 -10.41 16.75
C GLU A 107 9.63 -10.58 15.62
N TYR A 108 8.34 -10.36 15.88
CA TYR A 108 7.27 -10.66 14.93
C TYR A 108 6.42 -9.43 14.57
N LEU A 109 6.07 -9.34 13.29
CA LEU A 109 5.04 -8.47 12.76
C LEU A 109 3.75 -9.26 12.58
N LYS A 110 2.71 -8.92 13.33
CA LYS A 110 1.37 -9.45 13.10
C LYS A 110 0.67 -8.61 12.03
N VAL A 111 0.49 -9.20 10.85
CA VAL A 111 0.00 -8.52 9.66
C VAL A 111 -1.33 -9.13 9.23
N PRO A 112 -2.40 -8.34 9.09
CA PRO A 112 -3.70 -8.85 8.64
C PRO A 112 -3.59 -9.58 7.30
N LYS A 113 -4.26 -10.74 7.19
CA LYS A 113 -4.25 -11.66 6.03
C LYS A 113 -2.92 -12.34 5.71
N ILE A 114 -1.83 -11.99 6.39
CA ILE A 114 -0.51 -12.60 6.20
C ILE A 114 -0.11 -13.48 7.38
N GLY A 115 -0.46 -13.08 8.61
CA GLY A 115 -0.08 -13.78 9.85
C GLY A 115 1.08 -13.10 10.60
N GLU A 116 1.78 -13.87 11.43
CA GLU A 116 2.91 -13.41 12.24
C GLU A 116 4.24 -13.62 11.51
N VAL A 117 4.74 -12.57 10.87
CA VAL A 117 5.96 -12.61 10.07
C VAL A 117 7.16 -12.27 10.95
N LYS A 118 8.14 -13.19 11.05
CA LYS A 118 9.41 -12.90 11.73
C LYS A 118 10.15 -11.77 11.00
N ALA A 119 10.60 -10.76 11.74
CA ALA A 119 11.30 -9.61 11.20
C ALA A 119 12.52 -9.25 12.06
N VAL A 120 13.61 -8.88 11.41
CA VAL A 120 14.79 -8.32 12.09
C VAL A 120 14.59 -6.81 12.20
N PHE A 121 14.38 -6.34 13.42
CA PHE A 121 14.23 -4.92 13.70
C PHE A 121 15.59 -4.30 14.04
N HIS A 122 15.98 -3.28 13.29
CA HIS A 122 17.21 -2.52 13.55
C HIS A 122 17.08 -1.59 14.76
N ARG A 123 15.85 -1.33 15.22
CA ARG A 123 15.49 -0.45 16.34
C ARG A 123 14.26 -1.01 17.03
N GLU A 124 14.15 -0.82 18.34
CA GLU A 124 12.93 -1.16 19.07
C GLU A 124 11.74 -0.32 18.59
N VAL A 125 10.59 -0.99 18.42
CA VAL A 125 9.33 -0.34 18.04
C VAL A 125 8.47 -0.15 19.29
N THR A 126 8.84 0.80 20.13
CA THR A 126 8.11 1.14 21.37
C THR A 126 6.95 2.11 21.14
N ARG A 127 6.83 2.65 19.93
CA ARG A 127 5.94 3.77 19.59
C ARG A 127 4.71 3.34 18.80
N LYS A 128 3.70 4.19 18.78
CA LYS A 128 2.47 3.99 17.99
C LYS A 128 2.79 3.91 16.50
N ILE A 129 2.52 2.74 15.92
CA ILE A 129 2.70 2.48 14.49
C ILE A 129 1.61 3.21 13.70
N LYS A 130 2.02 4.04 12.76
CA LYS A 130 1.12 4.73 11.81
C LYS A 130 0.95 3.96 10.53
N THR A 131 2.02 3.36 10.01
CA THR A 131 1.96 2.66 8.74
C THR A 131 3.06 1.62 8.68
N VAL A 132 2.76 0.47 8.10
CA VAL A 132 3.77 -0.54 7.75
C VAL A 132 3.73 -0.79 6.25
N THR A 133 4.87 -0.67 5.58
CA THR A 133 5.00 -1.02 4.17
C THR A 133 5.85 -2.27 4.04
N ILE A 134 5.28 -3.34 3.50
CA ILE A 134 6.00 -4.56 3.17
C ILE A 134 6.33 -4.51 1.69
N SER A 135 7.59 -4.73 1.34
CA SER A 135 8.05 -4.71 -0.04
C SER A 135 8.94 -5.90 -0.38
N LYS A 136 8.88 -6.30 -1.65
CA LYS A 136 9.72 -7.34 -2.24
C LYS A 136 10.59 -6.70 -3.32
N SER A 137 11.91 -6.87 -3.21
CA SER A 137 12.87 -6.44 -4.21
C SER A 137 12.90 -7.39 -5.42
N SER A 138 13.58 -7.00 -6.49
CA SER A 138 13.80 -7.86 -7.67
C SER A 138 14.73 -9.04 -7.41
N THR A 139 15.47 -9.03 -6.30
CA THR A 139 16.32 -10.16 -5.85
C THR A 139 15.61 -11.01 -4.79
N ASP A 140 14.28 -11.01 -4.79
CA ASP A 140 13.40 -11.76 -3.88
C ASP A 140 13.57 -11.48 -2.37
N LYS A 141 14.28 -10.40 -1.99
CA LYS A 141 14.40 -9.98 -0.59
C LYS A 141 13.19 -9.18 -0.15
N TYR A 142 12.68 -9.48 1.05
CA TYR A 142 11.56 -8.81 1.68
C TYR A 142 12.03 -7.76 2.70
N PHE A 143 11.35 -6.63 2.74
CA PHE A 143 11.63 -5.53 3.66
C PHE A 143 10.33 -5.00 4.27
N ALA A 144 10.35 -4.69 5.56
CA ALA A 144 9.28 -3.98 6.24
C ALA A 144 9.76 -2.59 6.68
N SER A 145 9.09 -1.54 6.22
CA SER A 145 9.31 -0.17 6.66
C SER A 145 8.18 0.25 7.58
N ILE A 146 8.51 0.65 8.81
CA ILE A 146 7.56 0.98 9.86
C ILE A 146 7.66 2.48 10.12
N LEU A 147 6.55 3.19 9.91
CA LEU A 147 6.40 4.59 10.23
C LEU A 147 5.72 4.70 11.59
N CYS A 148 6.37 5.36 12.55
CA CYS A 148 5.84 5.62 13.88
C CYS A 148 5.69 7.12 14.14
N GLU A 149 4.72 7.49 14.96
CA GLU A 149 4.67 8.83 15.55
C GLU A 149 5.68 8.94 16.69
N VAL A 150 6.35 10.09 16.77
CA VAL A 150 7.28 10.44 17.83
C VAL A 150 6.80 11.76 18.42
N GLU A 151 6.52 11.79 19.72
CA GLU A 151 6.30 13.05 20.44
C GLU A 151 7.66 13.74 20.62
N VAL A 152 7.74 15.02 20.27
CA VAL A 152 8.97 15.81 20.32
C VAL A 152 9.20 16.28 21.76
N THR A 153 9.53 15.35 22.64
CA THR A 153 10.11 15.60 23.97
C THR A 153 11.49 14.93 24.12
N ASP A 154 11.87 14.06 23.17
CA ASP A 154 13.19 13.42 23.08
C ASP A 154 14.08 14.07 22.00
N VAL A 155 14.17 15.40 21.96
CA VAL A 155 15.31 16.07 21.31
C VAL A 155 16.40 16.21 22.36
N LYS A 156 17.00 15.10 22.80
CA LYS A 156 18.35 15.21 23.34
C LYS A 156 19.24 15.61 22.17
N GLN A 157 19.80 16.81 22.31
CA GLN A 157 20.73 17.46 21.40
C GLN A 157 21.68 16.43 20.77
N LEU A 158 21.58 16.24 19.46
CA LEU A 158 22.68 15.69 18.67
C LEU A 158 23.65 16.85 18.46
N GLY A 159 24.55 17.01 19.42
CA GLY A 159 25.82 17.74 19.25
C GLY A 159 26.86 16.85 18.59
#